data_AF-A0A4P2Q2W0-F1
#
_entry.id   AF-A0A4P2Q2W0-F1
#
_cell.length_a   1.000
_cell.length_b   1.000
_cell.length_c   1.000
_cell.angle_alpha   90.00
_cell.angle_beta   90.00
_cell.angle_gamma   90.00
#
_symmetry.space_group_name_H-M   'P 1'
#
loop_
_entity.id
_entity.type
_entity.pdbx_description
1 polymer ?
#
loop_
_entity_poly.entity_id
_entity_poly.type
_entity_poly.pdbx_seq_one_letter_code
_entity_poly.pdbx_strand_id
1 'polypeptide(L)'
;MNPNVAAPRDASRAPNELAAEVMTLSAELQALAASFEEAIAPHKDLLATHGAPMPDLTSGALRSLSAMLGYEMRPLCEAASSSWREAGCDVLRGRFDAAEAELRTSLPRKVAAGLASLREMGMEAALLDAAQARLDAGDVKGAAIAHDAAVRGAEGT
;
A
#
# COMPACT_ATOMS: atom_id res chain seq x y z
N MET A 1 23.43 16.82 -18.23
CA MET A 1 22.63 17.41 -17.14
C MET A 1 21.16 17.25 -17.49
N ASN A 2 20.49 16.34 -16.78
CA ASN A 2 19.05 16.09 -16.76
C ASN A 2 18.80 15.35 -15.41
N PRO A 3 17.63 15.40 -14.76
CA PRO A 3 16.40 16.13 -15.06
C PRO A 3 15.88 16.98 -13.88
N ASN A 4 14.91 17.82 -14.21
CA ASN A 4 14.08 18.60 -13.31
C ASN A 4 13.19 17.64 -12.46
N VAL A 5 13.47 17.51 -11.17
CA VAL A 5 12.60 16.80 -10.22
C VAL A 5 11.46 17.75 -9.88
N ALA A 6 10.28 17.49 -10.45
CA ALA A 6 9.06 18.16 -10.04
C ALA A 6 8.85 17.90 -8.53
N ALA A 7 8.82 18.97 -7.74
CA ALA A 7 8.49 18.93 -6.32
C ALA A 7 7.14 18.21 -6.10
N PRO A 8 6.97 17.47 -4.99
CA PRO A 8 5.69 16.86 -4.66
C PRO A 8 4.64 17.98 -4.52
N ARG A 9 3.65 17.97 -5.42
CA ARG A 9 2.45 18.80 -5.29
C ARG A 9 1.55 18.17 -4.22
N ASP A 10 1.93 18.30 -2.96
CA ASP A 10 1.05 17.99 -1.83
C ASP A 10 1.55 18.66 -0.56
N ALA A 11 1.00 19.84 -0.26
CA ALA A 11 1.16 20.44 1.05
C ALA A 11 -0.08 21.19 1.56
N SER A 12 -1.19 21.28 0.80
CA SER A 12 -2.43 21.89 1.30
C SER A 12 -3.60 21.63 0.35
N ARG A 13 -4.10 20.39 0.29
CA ARG A 13 -5.50 20.20 -0.09
C ARG A 13 -6.36 20.19 1.15
N ALA A 14 -7.53 20.81 1.06
CA ALA A 14 -8.51 20.68 2.13
C ALA A 14 -8.96 19.20 2.20
N PRO A 15 -9.18 18.63 3.40
CA PRO A 15 -9.50 17.21 3.57
C PRO A 15 -10.66 16.70 2.71
N ASN A 16 -11.62 17.58 2.41
CA ASN A 16 -12.76 17.30 1.55
C ASN A 16 -12.40 17.16 0.06
N GLU A 17 -11.36 17.84 -0.42
CA GLU A 17 -10.91 17.78 -1.81
C GLU A 17 -10.22 16.45 -2.10
N LEU A 18 -9.33 16.00 -1.21
CA LEU A 18 -8.68 14.69 -1.33
C LEU A 18 -9.71 13.55 -1.25
N ALA A 19 -10.65 13.62 -0.30
CA ALA A 19 -11.71 12.61 -0.21
C ALA A 19 -12.56 12.54 -1.49
N ALA A 20 -12.91 13.68 -2.09
CA ALA A 20 -13.64 13.74 -3.33
C ALA A 20 -12.84 13.13 -4.50
N GLU A 21 -11.56 13.47 -4.63
CA GLU A 21 -10.70 12.91 -5.66
C GLU A 21 -10.51 11.41 -5.53
N VAL A 22 -10.34 10.90 -4.31
CA VAL A 22 -10.22 9.46 -4.08
C VAL A 22 -11.51 8.73 -4.46
N MET A 23 -12.68 9.30 -4.13
CA MET A 23 -13.97 8.73 -4.55
C MET A 23 -14.13 8.74 -6.07
N THR A 24 -13.76 9.84 -6.75
CA THR A 24 -13.77 9.94 -8.21
C THR A 24 -12.88 8.88 -8.85
N LEU A 25 -11.62 8.79 -8.41
CA LEU A 25 -10.67 7.81 -8.96
C LEU A 25 -11.09 6.37 -8.69
N SER A 26 -11.73 6.11 -7.54
CA SER A 26 -12.30 4.79 -7.23
C SER A 26 -13.40 4.42 -8.23
N ALA A 27 -14.29 5.36 -8.55
CA ALA A 27 -15.36 5.15 -9.53
C ALA A 27 -14.81 4.95 -10.95
N GLU A 28 -13.80 5.72 -11.35
CA GLU A 28 -13.13 5.57 -12.65
C GLU A 28 -12.46 4.19 -12.80
N LEU A 29 -11.76 3.71 -11.76
CA LEU A 29 -11.17 2.37 -11.74
C LEU A 29 -12.20 1.26 -11.83
N GLN A 30 -13.33 1.41 -11.13
CA GLN A 30 -14.44 0.46 -11.19
C GLN A 30 -15.07 0.44 -12.59
N ALA A 31 -15.27 1.61 -13.20
CA ALA A 31 -15.80 1.72 -14.56
C ALA A 31 -14.84 1.09 -15.59
N LEU A 32 -13.54 1.36 -15.46
CA LEU A 32 -12.52 0.75 -16.31
C LEU A 32 -12.54 -0.79 -16.20
N ALA A 33 -12.55 -1.32 -14.98
CA ALA A 33 -12.57 -2.76 -14.77
C ALA A 33 -13.85 -3.42 -15.32
N ALA A 34 -15.01 -2.78 -15.15
CA ALA A 34 -16.26 -3.25 -15.74
C ALA A 34 -16.18 -3.28 -17.28
N SER A 35 -15.66 -2.22 -17.90
CA SER A 35 -15.47 -2.17 -19.36
C SER A 35 -14.51 -3.24 -19.89
N PHE A 36 -13.44 -3.53 -19.13
CA PHE A 36 -12.52 -4.61 -19.48
C PHE A 36 -13.20 -5.98 -19.37
N GLU A 37 -13.96 -6.22 -18.30
CA GLU A 37 -14.70 -7.48 -18.14
C GLU A 37 -15.71 -7.70 -19.27
N GLU A 38 -16.41 -6.63 -19.68
CA GLU A 38 -17.32 -6.68 -20.82
C GLU A 38 -16.60 -7.02 -22.12
N ALA A 39 -15.47 -6.35 -22.40
CA ALA A 39 -14.68 -6.57 -23.60
C ALA A 39 -14.13 -8.00 -23.71
N ILE A 40 -13.79 -8.62 -22.57
CA ILE A 40 -13.21 -9.97 -22.53
C ILE A 40 -14.23 -11.08 -22.33
N ALA A 41 -15.49 -10.74 -22.04
CA ALA A 41 -16.57 -11.70 -21.86
C ALA A 41 -16.70 -12.73 -23.01
N PRO A 42 -16.58 -12.35 -24.31
CA PRO A 42 -16.62 -13.30 -25.42
C PRO A 42 -15.44 -14.29 -25.46
N HIS A 43 -14.36 -14.02 -24.73
CA HIS A 43 -13.12 -14.79 -24.73
C HIS A 43 -12.91 -15.63 -23.46
N LYS A 44 -13.88 -15.64 -22.54
CA LYS A 44 -13.77 -16.36 -21.25
C LYS A 44 -13.49 -17.86 -21.42
N ASP A 45 -14.07 -18.51 -22.43
CA ASP A 45 -13.86 -19.94 -22.70
C ASP A 45 -12.44 -20.25 -23.18
N LEU A 46 -11.84 -19.34 -23.97
CA LEU A 46 -10.46 -19.45 -24.41
C LEU A 46 -9.51 -19.35 -23.22
N LEU A 47 -9.74 -18.37 -22.33
CA LEU A 47 -8.96 -18.19 -21.11
C LEU A 47 -9.04 -19.42 -20.20
N ALA A 48 -10.25 -19.95 -20.00
CA ALA A 48 -10.46 -21.16 -19.19
C ALA A 48 -9.76 -22.39 -19.78
N THR A 49 -9.85 -22.59 -21.10
CA THR A 49 -9.22 -23.72 -21.81
C THR A 49 -7.71 -23.73 -21.64
N HIS A 50 -7.09 -22.55 -21.57
CA HIS A 50 -5.64 -22.41 -21.44
C HIS A 50 -5.18 -22.10 -20.00
N GLY A 51 -6.08 -22.17 -19.01
CA GLY A 51 -5.74 -21.92 -17.61
C GLY A 51 -5.30 -20.48 -17.31
N ALA A 52 -5.69 -19.52 -18.14
CA ALA A 52 -5.36 -18.11 -17.96
C ALA A 52 -6.37 -17.47 -16.99
N PRO A 53 -5.96 -17.05 -15.78
CA PRO A 53 -6.87 -16.40 -14.84
C PRO A 53 -7.24 -14.99 -15.34
N MET A 54 -8.46 -14.57 -15.00
CA MET A 54 -8.91 -13.20 -15.24
C MET A 54 -8.09 -12.20 -14.42
N PRO A 55 -7.59 -11.09 -15.01
CA PRO A 55 -6.83 -10.10 -14.27
C PRO A 55 -7.74 -9.31 -13.32
N ASP A 56 -7.30 -9.18 -12.08
CA ASP A 56 -7.92 -8.28 -11.10
C ASP A 56 -7.32 -6.87 -11.24
N LEU A 57 -8.04 -6.01 -11.95
CA LEU A 57 -7.60 -4.65 -12.26
C LEU A 57 -7.83 -3.66 -11.11
N THR A 58 -8.55 -4.03 -10.06
CA THR A 58 -9.05 -3.04 -9.08
C THR A 58 -8.53 -3.23 -7.68
N SER A 59 -8.31 -4.46 -7.20
CA SER A 59 -8.15 -4.67 -5.76
C SER A 59 -6.92 -4.00 -5.16
N GLY A 60 -5.81 -3.94 -5.89
CA GLY A 60 -4.62 -3.20 -5.45
C GLY A 60 -4.88 -1.71 -5.32
N ALA A 61 -5.41 -1.09 -6.37
CA ALA A 61 -5.65 0.34 -6.43
C ALA A 61 -6.76 0.79 -5.45
N LEU A 62 -7.87 0.05 -5.39
CA LEU A 62 -8.96 0.33 -4.44
C LEU A 62 -8.54 0.18 -2.98
N ARG A 63 -7.65 -0.75 -2.65
CA ARG A 63 -7.07 -0.86 -1.29
C ARG A 63 -6.28 0.39 -0.93
N SER A 64 -5.42 0.88 -1.85
CA SER A 64 -4.64 2.10 -1.64
C SER A 64 -5.54 3.33 -1.48
N LEU A 65 -6.57 3.45 -2.32
CA LEU A 65 -7.55 4.53 -2.25
C LEU A 65 -8.35 4.50 -0.95
N SER A 66 -8.81 3.33 -0.54
CA SER A 66 -9.51 3.15 0.74
C SER A 66 -8.63 3.50 1.95
N ALA A 67 -7.32 3.20 1.88
CA ALA A 67 -6.37 3.60 2.91
C ALA A 67 -6.20 5.12 2.98
N MET A 68 -6.10 5.81 1.83
CA MET A 68 -6.02 7.27 1.76
C MET A 68 -7.26 7.94 2.38
N LEU A 69 -8.46 7.45 2.07
CA LEU A 69 -9.69 7.90 2.75
C LEU A 69 -9.63 7.66 4.25
N GLY A 70 -9.12 6.51 4.68
CA GLY A 70 -8.95 6.20 6.10
C GLY A 70 -8.11 7.24 6.82
N TYR A 71 -6.97 7.64 6.26
CA TYR A 71 -6.10 8.65 6.88
C TYR A 71 -6.80 10.01 7.05
N GLU A 72 -7.52 10.48 6.04
CA GLU A 72 -8.27 11.75 6.10
C GLU A 72 -9.41 11.70 7.13
N MET A 73 -10.00 10.53 7.35
CA MET A 73 -11.10 10.36 8.29
C MET A 73 -10.65 10.25 9.75
N ARG A 74 -9.37 9.98 10.03
CA ARG A 74 -8.88 9.78 11.41
C ARG A 74 -9.15 10.98 12.33
N PRO A 75 -8.83 12.24 11.95
CA PRO A 75 -9.14 13.40 12.79
C PRO A 75 -10.65 13.59 13.04
N LEU A 76 -11.49 13.22 12.07
CA LEU A 76 -12.95 13.28 12.22
C LEU A 76 -13.48 12.26 13.23
N CYS A 77 -12.77 11.14 13.40
CA CYS A 77 -13.12 10.07 14.35
C CYS A 77 -12.51 10.22 15.74
N GLU A 78 -11.59 11.18 15.91
CA GLU A 78 -11.02 11.56 17.21
C GLU A 78 -11.78 12.73 17.86
N ALA A 79 -12.57 13.48 17.07
CA ALA A 79 -13.39 14.59 17.55
C ALA A 79 -14.74 14.12 18.14
N ALA A 80 -15.28 14.88 19.10
CA ALA A 80 -16.61 14.63 19.67
C ALA A 80 -17.69 14.65 18.57
N SER A 81 -18.56 13.64 18.59
CA SER A 81 -19.43 13.34 17.44
C SER A 81 -20.88 13.05 17.81
N SER A 82 -21.78 13.15 16.82
CA SER A 82 -23.16 12.67 16.95
C SER A 82 -23.20 11.14 16.94
N SER A 83 -24.18 10.52 17.60
CA SER A 83 -24.25 9.06 17.77
C SER A 83 -24.12 8.23 16.49
N TRP A 84 -24.66 8.70 15.35
CA TRP A 84 -24.53 8.01 14.07
C TRP A 84 -23.09 8.06 13.50
N ARG A 85 -22.36 9.15 13.74
CA ARG A 85 -20.96 9.30 13.31
C ARG A 85 -20.06 8.46 14.20
N GLU A 86 -20.35 8.42 15.50
CA GLU A 86 -19.62 7.60 16.46
C GLU A 86 -19.67 6.11 16.09
N ALA A 87 -20.84 5.60 15.72
CA ALA A 87 -20.99 4.20 15.29
C ALA A 87 -20.16 3.87 14.03
N GLY A 88 -20.08 4.79 13.06
CA GLY A 88 -19.21 4.63 11.90
C GLY A 88 -17.72 4.72 12.25
N CYS A 89 -17.36 5.64 13.14
CA CYS A 89 -15.98 5.87 13.56
C CYS A 89 -15.43 4.76 14.45
N ASP A 90 -16.27 4.03 15.19
CA ASP A 90 -15.81 2.91 16.03
C ASP A 90 -15.18 1.78 15.18
N VAL A 91 -15.82 1.44 14.06
CA VAL A 91 -15.28 0.48 13.08
C VAL A 91 -13.97 0.97 12.46
N LEU A 92 -13.89 2.27 12.15
CA LEU A 92 -12.69 2.87 11.54
C LEU A 92 -11.52 2.94 12.53
N ARG A 93 -11.77 3.30 13.79
CA ARG A 93 -10.75 3.31 14.85
C ARG A 93 -10.08 1.95 15.01
N GLY A 94 -10.85 0.86 15.02
CA GLY A 94 -10.28 -0.49 15.04
C GLY A 94 -9.35 -0.78 13.85
N ARG A 95 -9.65 -0.24 12.66
CA ARG A 95 -8.77 -0.37 11.48
C ARG A 95 -7.50 0.48 11.61
N PHE A 96 -7.60 1.69 12.18
CA PHE A 96 -6.45 2.54 12.45
C PHE A 96 -5.50 1.89 13.46
N ASP A 97 -6.04 1.34 14.54
CA ASP A 97 -5.25 0.64 15.57
C ASP A 97 -4.53 -0.59 14.99
N ALA A 98 -5.23 -1.38 14.15
CA ALA A 98 -4.63 -2.52 13.46
C ALA A 98 -3.50 -2.10 12.50
N ALA A 99 -3.71 -1.02 11.73
CA ALA A 99 -2.67 -0.49 10.84
C ALA A 99 -1.46 0.03 11.63
N GLU A 100 -1.70 0.70 12.75
CA GLU A 100 -0.65 1.21 13.64
C GLU A 100 0.15 0.06 14.28
N ALA A 101 -0.51 -1.02 14.70
CA ALA A 101 0.13 -2.23 15.19
C ALA A 101 0.96 -2.94 14.11
N GLU A 102 0.45 -3.03 12.88
CA GLU A 102 1.19 -3.60 11.75
C GLU A 102 2.47 -2.80 11.47
N LEU A 103 2.37 -1.46 11.43
CA LEU A 103 3.49 -0.55 11.20
C LEU A 103 4.53 -0.58 12.33
N ARG A 104 4.10 -0.56 13.59
CA ARG A 104 5.02 -0.46 14.73
C ARG A 104 5.64 -1.79 15.14
N THR A 105 5.01 -2.91 14.83
CA THR A 105 5.44 -4.21 15.37
C THR A 105 5.64 -5.28 14.30
N SER A 106 4.65 -5.46 13.43
CA SER A 106 4.62 -6.58 12.50
C SER A 106 5.60 -6.40 11.35
N LEU A 107 5.58 -5.24 10.69
CA LEU A 107 6.50 -4.90 9.61
C LEU A 107 7.96 -4.92 10.06
N PRO A 108 8.35 -4.27 11.17
CA PRO A 108 9.71 -4.39 11.70
C PRO A 108 10.17 -5.83 11.88
N ARG A 109 9.31 -6.68 12.47
CA ARG A 109 9.61 -8.09 12.70
C ARG A 109 9.78 -8.88 11.40
N LYS A 110 8.91 -8.63 10.41
CA LYS A 110 8.98 -9.25 9.08
C LYS A 110 10.26 -8.86 8.35
N VAL A 111 10.62 -7.57 8.37
CA VAL A 111 11.88 -7.08 7.78
C VAL A 111 13.08 -7.71 8.49
N ALA A 112 13.11 -7.74 9.82
CA ALA A 112 14.21 -8.38 10.57
C ALA A 112 14.36 -9.87 10.22
N ALA A 113 13.25 -10.61 10.16
CA ALA A 113 13.25 -12.02 9.78
C ALA A 113 13.75 -12.22 8.34
N GLY A 114 13.30 -11.40 7.39
CA GLY A 114 13.77 -11.43 6.01
C GLY A 114 15.27 -11.13 5.87
N LEU A 115 15.78 -10.14 6.61
CA LEU A 115 17.21 -9.85 6.67
C LEU A 115 18.01 -11.02 7.26
N ALA A 116 17.49 -11.71 8.28
CA ALA A 116 18.14 -12.91 8.83
C ALA A 116 18.22 -14.04 7.78
N SER A 117 17.13 -14.31 7.06
CA SER A 117 17.13 -15.29 5.97
C SER A 117 18.08 -14.92 4.82
N LEU A 118 18.17 -13.64 4.44
CA LEU A 118 19.12 -13.17 3.43
C LEU A 118 20.58 -13.37 3.87
N ARG A 119 20.89 -13.19 5.16
CA ARG A 119 22.23 -13.48 5.72
C ARG A 119 22.55 -14.96 5.63
N GLU A 120 21.60 -15.84 5.96
CA GLU A 120 21.77 -17.29 5.84
C GLU A 120 22.02 -17.73 4.39
N MET A 121 21.44 -17.04 3.41
CA MET A 121 21.68 -17.27 1.99
C MET A 121 23.01 -16.71 1.47
N GLY A 122 23.81 -16.05 2.32
CA GLY A 122 25.14 -15.52 1.95
C GLY A 122 25.10 -14.24 1.12
N MET A 123 24.02 -13.46 1.21
CA MET A 123 23.92 -12.16 0.54
C MET A 123 24.94 -11.15 1.09
N GLU A 124 25.22 -10.10 0.30
CA GLU A 124 26.22 -9.08 0.60
C GLU A 124 25.93 -8.39 1.95
N ALA A 125 26.90 -8.50 2.88
CA ALA A 125 26.71 -8.13 4.28
C ALA A 125 26.47 -6.62 4.47
N ALA A 126 27.15 -5.75 3.71
CA ALA A 126 27.02 -4.31 3.87
C ALA A 126 25.61 -3.80 3.51
N LEU A 127 24.96 -4.38 2.50
CA LEU A 127 23.57 -4.08 2.12
C LEU A 127 22.60 -4.48 3.22
N LEU A 128 22.79 -5.67 3.81
CA LEU A 128 21.93 -6.15 4.89
C LEU A 128 22.14 -5.38 6.20
N ASP A 129 23.37 -4.97 6.49
CA ASP A 129 23.68 -4.16 7.67
C ASP A 129 23.16 -2.73 7.52
N ALA A 130 23.18 -2.17 6.32
CA ALA A 130 22.55 -0.89 6.03
C ALA A 130 21.01 -0.95 6.18
N ALA A 131 20.37 -2.08 5.87
CA ALA A 131 18.94 -2.28 6.12
C ALA A 131 18.64 -2.45 7.62
N GLN A 132 19.49 -3.21 8.33
CA GLN A 132 19.37 -3.42 9.78
C GLN A 132 19.55 -2.11 10.56
N ALA A 133 20.56 -1.29 10.22
CA ALA A 133 20.79 -0.01 10.88
C ALA A 133 19.59 0.95 10.76
N ARG A 134 18.88 0.93 9.63
CA ARG A 134 17.63 1.69 9.45
C ARG A 134 16.52 1.16 10.35
N LEU A 135 16.41 -0.16 10.46
CA LEU A 135 15.43 -0.79 11.34
C LEU A 135 15.67 -0.44 12.82
N ASP A 136 16.93 -0.51 13.26
CA ASP A 136 17.35 -0.17 14.62
C ASP A 136 17.14 1.31 14.94
N ALA A 137 17.27 2.18 13.93
CA ALA A 137 16.95 3.60 14.02
C ALA A 137 15.44 3.92 13.99
N GLY A 138 14.58 2.90 13.82
CA GLY A 138 13.13 3.07 13.68
C GLY A 138 12.67 3.57 12.31
N ASP A 139 13.58 3.68 11.32
CA ASP A 139 13.24 3.95 9.92
C ASP A 139 12.74 2.68 9.22
N VAL A 140 11.52 2.27 9.60
CA VAL A 140 10.88 1.04 9.09
C VAL A 140 10.70 1.10 7.57
N LYS A 141 10.36 2.27 7.02
CA LYS A 141 10.16 2.47 5.58
C LYS A 141 11.49 2.32 4.83
N GLY A 142 12.54 3.00 5.27
CA GLY A 142 13.86 2.87 4.66
C GLY A 142 14.42 1.46 4.79
N ALA A 143 14.19 0.79 5.92
CA ALA A 143 14.57 -0.61 6.11
C ALA A 143 13.84 -1.55 5.13
N ALA A 144 12.53 -1.37 4.93
CA ALA A 144 11.75 -2.16 3.98
C ALA A 144 12.20 -1.95 2.52
N ILE A 145 12.51 -0.71 2.13
CA ILE A 145 13.03 -0.40 0.78
C ILE A 145 14.41 -1.05 0.58
N ALA A 146 15.28 -0.97 1.58
CA ALA A 146 16.61 -1.59 1.52
C ALA A 146 16.53 -3.12 1.45
N HIS A 147 15.61 -3.73 2.21
CA HIS A 147 15.32 -5.16 2.14
C HIS A 147 14.82 -5.57 0.75
N ASP A 148 13.84 -4.86 0.17
CA ASP A 148 13.34 -5.15 -1.18
C ASP A 148 14.44 -5.05 -2.25
N ALA A 149 15.32 -4.04 -2.15
CA ALA A 149 16.47 -3.92 -3.03
C ALA A 149 17.44 -5.11 -2.90
N ALA A 150 17.65 -5.61 -1.68
CA ALA A 150 18.49 -6.78 -1.43
C ALA A 150 17.87 -8.06 -2.02
N VAL A 151 16.54 -8.24 -1.89
CA VAL A 151 15.81 -9.36 -2.50
C VAL A 151 15.93 -9.32 -4.03
N ARG A 152 15.66 -8.18 -4.66
CA ARG A 152 15.78 -8.04 -6.13
C ARG A 152 17.22 -8.25 -6.62
N GLY A 153 18.21 -7.85 -5.83
CA GLY A 153 19.63 -8.13 -6.14
C GLY A 153 19.97 -9.62 -6.06
N ALA A 154 19.28 -10.39 -5.21
CA ALA A 154 19.45 -11.84 -5.07
C ALA A 154 18.77 -12.63 -6.21
N GLU A 155 17.63 -12.15 -6.69
CA GLU A 155 16.85 -12.80 -7.76
C GLU A 155 17.50 -12.66 -9.14
N GLY A 156 18.49 -11.76 -9.29
CA GLY A 156 19.15 -11.46 -10.56
C GLY A 156 18.22 -10.66 -11.48
N THR A 157 18.74 -9.61 -12.11
CA THR A 157 18.05 -8.96 -13.23
C THR A 157 17.97 -9.86 -14.44
#